data_AF-A0A1V1NQ92-F1
#
_entry.id   AF-A0A1V1NQ92-F1
#
_cell.length_a   1.000
_cell.length_b   1.000
_cell.length_c   1.000
_cell.angle_alpha   90.00
_cell.angle_beta   90.00
_cell.angle_gamma   90.00
#
_symmetry.space_group_name_H-M   'P 1'
#
loop_
_entity.id
_entity.type
_entity.pdbx_description
1 polymer ?
#
loop_
_entity_poly.entity_id
_entity_poly.type
_entity_poly.pdbx_seq_one_letter_code
_entity_poly.pdbx_strand_id
1 'polypeptide(L)'
;MDHSEGISSEELKYFLTRQVKSLLILKKVIILLIIVVCIALIGHVIYYFNHLTTLRYDVVTAQSQVYAALQYRANLIPVLIESVVSFVEHEDNVFNRAVDARERSLRTNIQEKVKKDLKIAANSPMENMLKKIIAVAEQYPALTSSAPFQQLMTDVTKAEMQLYENRVVFNDKVNVYTTAISMFPGNMYATLLFSFPMFDYFYGSKDSEWPHFIGKPHKEWPQVEPETTQKGKIQ
;
A
#
# COMPACT_ATOMS: atom_id res chain seq x y z
N MET A 1 71.61 -66.76 -2.88
CA MET A 1 70.32 -67.47 -2.90
C MET A 1 69.33 -66.54 -2.18
N ASP A 2 69.09 -65.35 -2.70
CA ASP A 2 68.15 -65.02 -3.79
C ASP A 2 66.73 -65.55 -3.53
N HIS A 3 66.01 -64.83 -2.67
CA HIS A 3 64.55 -64.89 -2.57
C HIS A 3 64.02 -63.56 -3.08
N SER A 4 63.92 -63.42 -4.40
CA SER A 4 63.09 -62.38 -5.01
C SER A 4 61.62 -62.77 -4.85
N GLU A 5 61.02 -62.39 -3.72
CA GLU A 5 59.56 -62.36 -3.56
C GLU A 5 58.98 -61.23 -4.43
N GLY A 6 59.04 -61.43 -5.75
CA GLY A 6 58.40 -60.56 -6.71
C GLY A 6 56.90 -60.84 -6.74
N ILE A 7 56.10 -59.81 -6.49
CA ILE A 7 54.63 -59.85 -6.66
C ILE A 7 54.34 -60.38 -8.08
N SER A 8 53.49 -61.41 -8.19
CA SER A 8 53.16 -62.01 -9.48
C SER A 8 52.42 -61.01 -10.37
N SER A 9 52.70 -61.04 -11.68
CA SER A 9 52.06 -60.13 -12.64
C SER A 9 50.52 -60.25 -12.65
N GLU A 10 49.98 -61.42 -12.32
CA GLU A 10 48.54 -61.65 -12.19
C GLU A 10 47.94 -60.98 -10.95
N GLU A 11 48.67 -60.95 -9.84
CA GLU A 11 48.24 -60.24 -8.62
C GLU A 11 48.26 -58.73 -8.83
N LEU A 12 49.27 -58.21 -9.53
CA LEU A 12 49.31 -56.80 -9.94
C LEU A 12 48.13 -56.44 -10.85
N LYS A 13 47.81 -57.25 -11.86
CA LYS A 13 46.64 -57.03 -12.72
C LYS A 13 45.33 -57.07 -11.94
N TYR A 14 45.16 -58.04 -11.04
CA TYR A 14 43.97 -58.14 -10.21
C TYR A 14 43.81 -56.92 -9.29
N PHE A 15 44.88 -56.50 -8.63
CA PHE A 15 44.87 -55.30 -7.79
C PHE A 15 44.55 -54.05 -8.61
N LEU A 16 45.23 -53.85 -9.75
CA LEU A 16 45.02 -52.69 -10.60
C LEU A 16 43.60 -52.64 -11.18
N THR A 17 43.05 -53.77 -11.64
CA THR A 17 41.66 -53.83 -12.14
C THR A 17 40.64 -53.56 -11.05
N ARG A 18 40.86 -54.07 -9.83
CA ARG A 18 40.03 -53.77 -8.65
C ARG A 18 40.07 -52.27 -8.30
N GLN A 19 41.27 -51.68 -8.30
CA GLN A 19 41.46 -50.25 -8.05
C GLN A 19 40.76 -49.40 -9.11
N VAL A 20 40.98 -49.69 -10.40
CA VAL A 20 40.33 -48.97 -11.52
C VAL A 20 38.80 -49.09 -11.45
N LYS A 21 38.26 -50.28 -11.17
CA LYS A 21 36.81 -50.48 -11.02
C LYS A 21 36.24 -49.63 -9.86
N SER A 22 36.94 -49.56 -8.74
CA SER A 22 36.52 -48.74 -7.59
C SER A 22 36.54 -47.23 -7.92
N LEU A 23 37.55 -46.76 -8.66
CA LEU A 23 37.63 -45.37 -9.13
C LEU A 23 36.52 -45.03 -10.14
N LEU A 24 36.17 -45.97 -11.02
CA LEU A 24 35.06 -45.78 -11.96
C LEU A 24 33.71 -45.70 -11.25
N ILE A 25 33.49 -46.52 -10.21
CA ILE A 25 32.28 -46.45 -9.38
C ILE A 25 32.22 -45.12 -8.63
N LEU A 26 33.32 -44.71 -8.00
CA LEU A 26 33.41 -43.43 -7.29
C LEU A 26 33.10 -42.25 -8.23
N LYS A 27 33.67 -42.23 -9.44
CA LYS A 27 33.38 -41.20 -10.46
C LYS A 27 31.89 -41.15 -10.81
N LYS A 28 31.24 -42.31 -11.01
CA LYS A 28 29.80 -42.38 -11.31
C LYS A 28 28.96 -41.85 -10.15
N VAL A 29 29.32 -42.18 -8.91
CA VAL A 29 28.64 -41.68 -7.70
C VAL A 29 28.80 -40.16 -7.58
N ILE A 30 30.00 -39.62 -7.83
CA ILE A 30 30.24 -38.17 -7.82
C ILE A 30 29.40 -37.48 -8.91
N ILE A 31 29.36 -38.01 -10.13
CA ILE A 31 28.54 -37.46 -11.22
C ILE A 31 27.05 -37.47 -10.85
N LEU A 32 26.55 -38.59 -10.30
CA LEU A 32 25.17 -38.69 -9.85
C LEU A 32 24.86 -37.66 -8.76
N LEU A 33 25.75 -37.49 -7.79
CA LEU A 33 25.59 -36.51 -6.72
C LEU A 33 25.54 -35.07 -7.27
N ILE A 34 26.41 -34.73 -8.23
CA ILE A 34 26.39 -33.43 -8.90
C ILE A 34 25.06 -33.22 -9.62
N ILE A 35 24.55 -34.21 -10.35
CA ILE A 35 23.27 -34.12 -11.06
C ILE A 35 22.11 -33.88 -10.07
N VAL A 36 22.08 -34.62 -8.96
CA VAL A 36 21.05 -34.45 -7.93
C VAL A 36 21.10 -33.05 -7.31
N VAL A 37 22.30 -32.55 -7.00
CA VAL A 37 22.48 -31.18 -6.49
C VAL A 37 22.03 -30.13 -7.51
N CYS A 38 22.37 -30.30 -8.79
CA CYS A 38 21.92 -29.39 -9.86
C CYS A 38 20.39 -29.36 -9.99
N ILE A 39 19.72 -30.52 -9.94
CA ILE A 39 18.25 -30.59 -9.99
C ILE A 39 17.63 -29.90 -8.77
N ALA A 40 18.19 -30.13 -7.57
CA ALA A 40 17.73 -29.48 -6.35
C ALA A 40 17.87 -27.95 -6.42
N LEU A 41 18.99 -27.44 -6.95
CA LEU A 41 19.20 -26.02 -7.16
C LEU A 41 18.20 -25.42 -8.14
N ILE A 42 17.94 -26.08 -9.28
CA ILE A 42 16.95 -25.61 -10.26
C ILE A 42 15.55 -25.56 -9.64
N GLY A 43 15.15 -26.61 -8.91
CA GLY A 43 13.86 -26.64 -8.20
C GLY A 43 13.74 -25.51 -7.17
N HIS A 44 14.82 -25.23 -6.44
CA HIS A 44 14.87 -24.14 -5.47
C HIS A 44 14.70 -22.76 -6.13
N VAL A 45 15.34 -22.51 -7.28
CA VAL A 45 15.19 -21.25 -8.04
C VAL A 45 13.75 -21.05 -8.49
N ILE A 46 13.11 -22.09 -9.06
CA ILE A 46 11.73 -22.01 -9.54
C ILE A 46 10.77 -21.72 -8.38
N TYR A 47 10.96 -22.40 -7.25
CA TYR A 47 10.16 -22.18 -6.05
C TYR A 47 10.27 -20.73 -5.56
N TYR A 48 11.49 -20.21 -5.40
CA TYR A 48 11.72 -18.85 -4.93
C TYR A 48 11.15 -17.80 -5.89
N PHE A 49 11.31 -18.00 -7.19
CA PHE A 49 10.77 -17.09 -8.20
C PHE A 49 9.24 -16.97 -8.09
N ASN A 50 8.54 -18.11 -7.97
CA ASN A 50 7.10 -18.12 -7.80
C ASN A 50 6.69 -17.45 -6.49
N HIS A 51 7.40 -17.74 -5.39
CA HIS A 51 7.13 -17.13 -4.09
C HIS A 51 7.27 -15.60 -4.10
N LEU A 52 8.39 -15.07 -4.62
CA LEU A 52 8.60 -13.63 -4.73
C LEU A 52 7.59 -12.96 -5.67
N THR A 53 7.19 -13.65 -6.73
CA THR A 53 6.14 -13.18 -7.65
C THR A 53 4.80 -13.09 -6.94
N THR A 54 4.43 -14.07 -6.11
CA THR A 54 3.22 -14.01 -5.28
C THR A 54 3.26 -12.81 -4.34
N LEU A 55 4.35 -12.63 -3.59
CA LEU A 55 4.49 -11.48 -2.68
C LEU A 55 4.39 -10.14 -3.41
N ARG A 56 4.96 -10.04 -4.62
CA ARG A 56 4.82 -8.85 -5.47
C ARG A 56 3.35 -8.57 -5.81
N TYR A 57 2.59 -9.59 -6.20
CA TYR A 57 1.17 -9.41 -6.54
C TYR A 57 0.31 -9.12 -5.32
N ASP A 58 0.69 -9.57 -4.13
CA ASP A 58 0.04 -9.15 -2.88
C ASP A 58 0.18 -7.64 -2.65
N VAL A 59 1.38 -7.08 -2.88
CA VAL A 59 1.60 -5.63 -2.79
C VAL A 59 0.76 -4.88 -3.82
N VAL A 60 0.76 -5.32 -5.08
CA VAL A 60 -0.04 -4.69 -6.16
C VAL A 60 -1.53 -4.74 -5.83
N THR A 61 -2.01 -5.85 -5.25
CA THR A 61 -3.40 -6.00 -4.82
C THR A 61 -3.74 -5.05 -3.68
N ALA A 62 -2.88 -4.94 -2.67
CA ALA A 62 -3.09 -3.98 -1.59
C ALA A 62 -3.05 -2.52 -2.11
N GLN A 63 -2.21 -2.24 -3.10
CA GLN A 63 -2.15 -0.91 -3.73
C GLN A 63 -3.45 -0.56 -4.44
N SER A 64 -4.05 -1.52 -5.15
CA SER A 64 -5.33 -1.29 -5.84
C SER A 64 -6.48 -1.06 -4.85
N GLN A 65 -6.44 -1.68 -3.67
CA GLN A 65 -7.40 -1.42 -2.58
C GLN A 65 -7.30 0.02 -2.06
N VAL A 66 -6.09 0.57 -1.92
CA VAL A 66 -5.88 1.98 -1.57
C VAL A 66 -6.49 2.90 -2.64
N TYR A 67 -6.26 2.62 -3.93
CA TYR A 67 -6.86 3.42 -5.01
C TYR A 67 -8.38 3.34 -5.05
N ALA A 68 -8.95 2.15 -4.80
CA ALA A 68 -10.39 1.99 -4.71
C ALA A 68 -11.00 2.80 -3.54
N ALA A 69 -10.34 2.82 -2.38
CA ALA A 69 -10.78 3.63 -1.24
C ALA A 69 -10.68 5.14 -1.52
N LEU A 70 -9.62 5.59 -2.19
CA LEU A 70 -9.47 6.99 -2.64
C LEU A 70 -10.60 7.38 -3.61
N GLN A 71 -10.94 6.50 -4.56
CA GLN A 71 -12.04 6.73 -5.48
C GLN A 71 -13.39 6.78 -4.75
N TYR A 72 -13.63 5.88 -3.79
CA TYR A 72 -14.84 5.91 -2.98
C TYR A 72 -14.98 7.21 -2.19
N ARG A 73 -13.90 7.65 -1.54
CA ARG A 73 -13.82 8.95 -0.86
C ARG A 73 -14.15 10.12 -1.80
N ALA A 74 -13.59 10.12 -3.02
CA ALA A 74 -13.88 11.14 -4.02
C ALA A 74 -15.35 11.11 -4.49
N ASN A 75 -15.96 9.93 -4.58
CA ASN A 75 -17.36 9.79 -4.98
C ASN A 75 -18.35 10.32 -3.92
N LEU A 76 -17.94 10.45 -2.65
CA LEU A 76 -18.78 11.03 -1.60
C LEU A 76 -18.88 12.56 -1.68
N ILE A 77 -17.91 13.24 -2.28
CA ILE A 77 -17.89 14.71 -2.45
C ILE A 77 -19.17 15.25 -3.10
N PRO A 78 -19.57 14.81 -4.31
CA PRO A 78 -20.76 15.34 -4.96
C PRO A 78 -22.03 15.04 -4.17
N VAL A 79 -22.13 13.86 -3.55
CA VAL A 79 -23.28 13.46 -2.73
C VAL A 79 -23.42 14.37 -1.50
N LEU A 80 -22.30 14.69 -0.84
CA LEU A 80 -22.28 15.58 0.29
C LEU A 80 -22.67 17.01 -0.09
N ILE A 81 -22.15 17.52 -1.22
CA ILE A 81 -22.50 18.84 -1.75
C ILE A 81 -23.99 18.92 -2.07
N GLU A 82 -24.53 17.92 -2.75
CA GLU A 82 -25.96 17.88 -3.12
C GLU A 82 -26.86 17.87 -1.89
N SER A 83 -26.50 17.09 -0.85
CA SER A 83 -27.27 17.05 0.39
C SER A 83 -27.26 18.39 1.13
N VAL A 84 -26.10 19.04 1.25
CA VAL A 84 -25.99 20.37 1.88
C VAL A 84 -26.78 21.41 1.09
N VAL A 85 -26.67 21.41 -0.23
CA VAL A 85 -27.41 22.34 -1.11
C VAL A 85 -28.92 22.14 -0.99
N SER A 86 -29.39 20.89 -1.00
CA SER A 86 -30.80 20.53 -0.84
C SER A 86 -31.34 20.96 0.53
N PHE A 87 -30.54 20.77 1.60
CA PHE A 87 -30.92 21.21 2.94
C PHE A 87 -31.06 22.74 3.02
N VAL A 88 -30.07 23.48 2.49
CA VAL A 88 -30.10 24.94 2.46
C VAL A 88 -31.30 25.44 1.64
N GLU A 89 -31.60 24.82 0.50
CA GLU A 89 -32.81 25.10 -0.27
C GLU A 89 -34.10 24.86 0.52
N HIS A 90 -34.17 23.79 1.31
CA HIS A 90 -35.33 23.49 2.12
C HIS A 90 -35.53 24.53 3.24
N GLU A 91 -34.47 24.82 4.00
CA GLU A 91 -34.49 25.82 5.07
C GLU A 91 -34.86 27.21 4.56
N ASP A 92 -34.28 27.63 3.43
CA ASP A 92 -34.61 28.92 2.85
C ASP A 92 -36.06 28.97 2.33
N ASN A 93 -36.61 27.87 1.81
CA ASN A 93 -38.02 27.79 1.44
C ASN A 93 -38.95 27.92 2.66
N VAL A 94 -38.59 27.30 3.80
CA VAL A 94 -39.33 27.44 5.06
C VAL A 94 -39.24 28.87 5.59
N PHE A 95 -38.03 29.45 5.60
CA PHE A 95 -37.81 30.84 6.02
C PHE A 95 -38.58 31.83 5.13
N ASN A 96 -38.53 31.67 3.81
CA ASN A 96 -39.22 32.56 2.87
C ASN A 96 -40.74 32.54 3.04
N ARG A 97 -41.32 31.46 3.57
CA ARG A 97 -42.76 31.41 3.91
C ARG A 97 -43.10 32.16 5.19
N ALA A 98 -42.14 32.32 6.10
CA ALA A 98 -42.35 32.86 7.44
C ALA A 98 -42.03 34.36 7.60
N VAL A 99 -41.34 34.98 6.64
CA VAL A 99 -40.73 36.32 6.82
C VAL A 99 -41.08 37.27 5.67
N ASP A 100 -40.99 38.59 5.88
CA ASP A 100 -41.32 39.63 4.89
C ASP A 100 -40.29 39.77 3.75
N ALA A 101 -40.70 40.39 2.64
CA ALA A 101 -39.95 40.46 1.37
C ALA A 101 -38.52 41.02 1.47
N ARG A 102 -38.25 41.91 2.45
CA ARG A 102 -36.92 42.50 2.66
C ARG A 102 -35.92 41.52 3.27
N GLU A 103 -36.36 40.67 4.19
CA GLU A 103 -35.49 39.65 4.78
C GLU A 103 -35.30 38.47 3.82
N ARG A 104 -36.31 38.19 2.97
CA ARG A 104 -36.19 37.21 1.88
C ARG A 104 -35.05 37.56 0.91
N SER A 105 -34.95 38.81 0.46
CA SER A 105 -33.92 39.19 -0.54
C SER A 105 -32.49 39.08 0.00
N LEU A 106 -32.28 39.37 1.28
CA LEU A 106 -30.97 39.20 1.93
C LEU A 106 -30.57 37.73 2.00
N ARG A 107 -31.51 36.84 2.34
CA ARG A 107 -31.26 35.39 2.41
C ARG A 107 -31.02 34.74 1.04
N THR A 108 -31.78 35.10 0.01
CA THR A 108 -31.60 34.52 -1.34
C THR A 108 -30.19 34.77 -1.90
N ASN A 109 -29.58 35.92 -1.62
CA ASN A 109 -28.20 36.21 -2.03
C ASN A 109 -27.16 35.32 -1.34
N ILE A 110 -27.40 34.93 -0.07
CA ILE A 110 -26.52 34.03 0.68
C ILE A 110 -26.58 32.62 0.09
N GLN A 111 -27.79 32.17 -0.25
CA GLN A 111 -28.05 30.87 -0.86
C GLN A 111 -27.28 30.65 -2.16
N GLU A 112 -27.36 31.60 -3.11
CA GLU A 112 -26.67 31.47 -4.40
C GLU A 112 -25.15 31.43 -4.22
N LYS A 113 -24.62 32.20 -3.28
CA LYS A 113 -23.20 32.23 -2.96
C LYS A 113 -22.74 30.88 -2.40
N VAL A 114 -23.47 30.29 -1.45
CA VAL A 114 -23.16 28.97 -0.88
C VAL A 114 -23.13 27.89 -1.96
N LYS A 115 -24.15 27.84 -2.83
CA LYS A 115 -24.19 26.87 -3.94
C LYS A 115 -23.01 27.00 -4.89
N LYS A 116 -22.63 28.24 -5.23
CA LYS A 116 -21.49 28.51 -6.10
C LYS A 116 -20.17 28.09 -5.45
N ASP A 117 -19.98 28.43 -4.18
CA ASP A 117 -18.74 28.17 -3.45
C ASP A 117 -18.51 26.67 -3.22
N LEU A 118 -19.57 25.90 -2.95
CA LEU A 118 -19.52 24.45 -2.82
C LEU A 118 -19.26 23.75 -4.16
N LYS A 119 -19.89 24.19 -5.26
CA LYS A 119 -19.62 23.64 -6.60
C LYS A 119 -18.17 23.86 -7.04
N ILE A 120 -17.58 25.02 -6.72
CA ILE A 120 -16.16 25.28 -6.97
C ILE A 120 -15.28 24.36 -6.10
N ALA A 121 -15.73 24.06 -4.88
CA ALA A 121 -15.00 23.18 -3.95
C ALA A 121 -15.01 21.71 -4.36
N ALA A 122 -15.94 21.27 -5.22
CA ALA A 122 -16.04 19.88 -5.66
C ALA A 122 -14.76 19.36 -6.32
N ASN A 123 -13.98 20.25 -6.94
CA ASN A 123 -12.70 19.92 -7.59
C ASN A 123 -11.49 20.15 -6.65
N SER A 124 -11.73 20.58 -5.41
CA SER A 124 -10.67 20.82 -4.44
C SER A 124 -10.44 19.58 -3.56
N PRO A 125 -9.28 19.46 -2.90
CA PRO A 125 -9.06 18.41 -1.91
C PRO A 125 -10.19 18.34 -0.88
N MET A 126 -10.54 17.13 -0.45
CA MET A 126 -11.64 16.85 0.50
C MET A 126 -11.62 17.78 1.72
N GLU A 127 -10.44 18.06 2.25
CA GLU A 127 -10.21 18.96 3.38
C GLU A 127 -10.77 20.37 3.14
N ASN A 128 -10.52 20.95 1.95
CA ASN A 128 -11.00 22.29 1.60
C ASN A 128 -12.51 22.32 1.41
N MET A 129 -13.09 21.24 0.89
CA MET A 129 -14.54 21.09 0.81
C MET A 129 -15.16 21.00 2.21
N LEU A 130 -14.61 20.19 3.10
CA LEU A 130 -15.10 20.07 4.47
C LEU A 130 -15.04 21.40 5.23
N LYS A 131 -13.96 22.18 5.08
CA LYS A 131 -13.86 23.54 5.65
C LYS A 131 -15.00 24.45 5.19
N LYS A 132 -15.36 24.41 3.90
CA LYS A 132 -16.49 25.17 3.37
C LYS A 132 -17.83 24.68 3.89
N ILE A 133 -18.01 23.37 4.03
CA ILE A 133 -19.24 22.79 4.59
C ILE A 133 -19.40 23.20 6.06
N ILE A 134 -18.32 23.21 6.84
CA ILE A 134 -18.33 23.70 8.23
C ILE A 134 -18.73 25.18 8.28
N ALA A 135 -18.19 26.02 7.39
CA ALA A 135 -18.59 27.43 7.31
C ALA A 135 -20.08 27.62 6.94
N VAL A 136 -20.66 26.71 6.14
CA VAL A 136 -22.09 26.68 5.86
C VAL A 136 -22.88 26.21 7.07
N ALA A 137 -22.40 25.20 7.79
CA ALA A 137 -23.01 24.71 9.02
C ALA A 137 -23.05 25.76 10.14
N GLU A 138 -22.06 26.64 10.21
CA GLU A 138 -22.06 27.80 11.12
C GLU A 138 -23.20 28.80 10.81
N GLN A 139 -23.55 28.96 9.53
CA GLN A 139 -24.64 29.82 9.08
C GLN A 139 -26.02 29.14 9.20
N TYR A 140 -26.06 27.81 9.15
CA TYR A 140 -27.25 26.98 9.20
C TYR A 140 -27.14 25.89 10.28
N PRO A 141 -27.29 26.22 11.59
CA PRO A 141 -27.11 25.25 12.68
C PRO A 141 -28.05 24.03 12.62
N ALA A 142 -29.20 24.16 11.98
CA ALA A 142 -30.12 23.04 11.77
C ALA A 142 -29.50 21.94 10.86
N LEU A 143 -28.53 22.29 10.01
CA LEU A 143 -27.84 21.35 9.12
C LEU A 143 -27.08 20.27 9.91
N THR A 144 -26.37 20.65 10.98
CA THR A 144 -25.58 19.71 11.81
C THR A 144 -26.45 18.70 12.54
N SER A 145 -27.71 19.08 12.80
CA SER A 145 -28.70 18.23 13.47
C SER A 145 -29.55 17.44 12.50
N SER A 146 -29.40 17.65 11.19
CA SER A 146 -30.19 16.94 10.18
C SER A 146 -29.69 15.51 10.01
N ALA A 147 -30.63 14.55 10.05
CA ALA A 147 -30.29 13.13 9.93
C ALA A 147 -29.53 12.79 8.63
N PRO A 148 -29.88 13.33 7.44
CA PRO A 148 -29.13 13.07 6.22
C PRO A 148 -27.67 13.56 6.28
N PHE A 149 -27.43 14.74 6.88
CA PHE A 149 -26.09 15.29 7.03
C PHE A 149 -25.24 14.49 8.01
N GLN A 150 -25.80 14.08 9.16
CA GLN A 150 -25.11 13.23 10.14
C GLN A 150 -24.73 11.87 9.54
N GLN A 151 -25.63 11.28 8.74
CA GLN A 151 -25.35 10.05 8.01
C GLN A 151 -24.18 10.23 7.04
N LEU A 152 -24.17 11.30 6.25
CA LEU A 152 -23.08 11.57 5.30
C LEU A 152 -21.74 11.83 5.98
N MET A 153 -21.72 12.59 7.08
CA MET A 153 -20.50 12.79 7.86
C MET A 153 -19.98 11.47 8.47
N THR A 154 -20.89 10.58 8.84
CA THR A 154 -20.54 9.22 9.26
C THR A 154 -19.92 8.43 8.12
N ASP A 155 -20.48 8.51 6.91
CA ASP A 155 -19.97 7.80 5.73
C ASP A 155 -18.61 8.36 5.26
N VAL A 156 -18.39 9.68 5.37
CA VAL A 156 -17.08 10.30 5.19
C VAL A 156 -16.07 9.75 6.20
N THR A 157 -16.44 9.68 7.48
CA THR A 157 -15.56 9.14 8.54
C THR A 157 -15.20 7.68 8.27
N LYS A 158 -16.18 6.86 7.84
CA LYS A 158 -15.94 5.46 7.45
C LYS A 158 -15.02 5.35 6.24
N ALA A 159 -15.18 6.18 5.22
CA ALA A 159 -14.32 6.17 4.04
C ALA A 159 -12.85 6.48 4.40
N GLU A 160 -12.64 7.41 5.33
CA GLU A 160 -11.30 7.77 5.80
C GLU A 160 -10.68 6.68 6.68
N MET A 161 -11.46 6.05 7.55
CA MET A 161 -11.02 4.89 8.33
C MET A 161 -10.62 3.73 7.40
N GLN A 162 -11.44 3.43 6.39
CA GLN A 162 -11.14 2.41 5.39
C GLN A 162 -9.87 2.74 4.58
N LEU A 163 -9.67 4.01 4.20
CA LEU A 163 -8.45 4.45 3.53
C LEU A 163 -7.21 4.26 4.43
N TYR A 164 -7.32 4.61 5.71
CA TYR A 164 -6.26 4.38 6.69
C TYR A 164 -5.93 2.90 6.83
N GLU A 165 -6.92 2.04 7.04
CA GLU A 165 -6.75 0.59 7.16
C GLU A 165 -6.07 0.00 5.91
N ASN A 166 -6.51 0.38 4.71
CA ASN A 166 -5.90 -0.08 3.47
C ASN A 166 -4.44 0.37 3.31
N ARG A 167 -4.09 1.58 3.76
CA ARG A 167 -2.69 2.06 3.76
C ARG A 167 -1.82 1.25 4.72
N VAL A 168 -2.33 0.90 5.91
CA VAL A 168 -1.63 0.03 6.87
C VAL A 168 -1.41 -1.35 6.25
N VAL A 169 -2.45 -1.97 5.70
CA VAL A 169 -2.35 -3.28 5.04
C VAL A 169 -1.36 -3.25 3.88
N PHE A 170 -1.38 -2.20 3.05
CA PHE A 170 -0.39 -2.04 1.99
C PHE A 170 1.03 -1.98 2.54
N ASN A 171 1.28 -1.17 3.56
CA ASN A 171 2.60 -1.08 4.19
C ASN A 171 3.06 -2.42 4.76
N ASP A 172 2.17 -3.20 5.36
CA ASP A 172 2.48 -4.56 5.83
C ASP A 172 2.89 -5.48 4.68
N LYS A 173 2.18 -5.43 3.54
CA LYS A 173 2.55 -6.20 2.34
C LYS A 173 3.89 -5.76 1.76
N VAL A 174 4.12 -4.45 1.67
CA VAL A 174 5.41 -3.89 1.23
C VAL A 174 6.53 -4.36 2.16
N ASN A 175 6.31 -4.38 3.47
CA ASN A 175 7.30 -4.84 4.44
C ASN A 175 7.64 -6.32 4.26
N VAL A 176 6.63 -7.19 4.13
CA VAL A 176 6.84 -8.63 3.90
C VAL A 176 7.63 -8.86 2.61
N TYR A 177 7.24 -8.20 1.52
CA TYR A 177 7.93 -8.29 0.24
C TYR A 177 9.37 -7.77 0.30
N THR A 178 9.57 -6.57 0.87
CA THR A 178 10.88 -5.93 1.00
C THR A 178 11.83 -6.77 1.85
N THR A 179 11.32 -7.37 2.94
CA THR A 179 12.08 -8.29 3.79
C THR A 179 12.50 -9.53 2.99
N ALA A 180 11.57 -10.13 2.22
CA ALA A 180 11.85 -11.31 1.42
C ALA A 180 12.93 -11.07 0.35
N ILE A 181 12.91 -9.90 -0.31
CA ILE A 181 13.94 -9.54 -1.30
C ILE A 181 15.25 -9.05 -0.69
N SER A 182 15.28 -8.69 0.59
CA SER A 182 16.48 -8.19 1.28
C SER A 182 17.25 -9.29 2.01
N MET A 183 16.59 -10.40 2.38
CA MET A 183 17.22 -11.55 3.03
C MET A 183 17.82 -12.52 2.01
N PHE A 184 18.86 -13.25 2.41
CA PHE A 184 19.39 -14.37 1.61
C PHE A 184 18.39 -15.54 1.64
N PRO A 185 18.11 -16.20 0.50
CA PRO A 185 18.69 -16.03 -0.83
C PRO A 185 17.97 -15.01 -1.74
N GLY A 186 16.90 -14.36 -1.25
CA GLY A 186 16.09 -13.39 -2.01
C GLY A 186 16.87 -12.20 -2.56
N ASN A 187 17.85 -11.67 -1.84
CA ASN A 187 18.71 -10.57 -2.30
C ASN A 187 19.50 -10.92 -3.57
N MET A 188 19.98 -12.16 -3.70
CA MET A 188 20.66 -12.62 -4.91
C MET A 188 19.69 -12.68 -6.10
N TYR A 189 18.47 -13.18 -5.88
CA TYR A 189 17.45 -13.23 -6.94
C TYR A 189 16.98 -11.83 -7.36
N ALA A 190 16.82 -10.92 -6.41
CA ALA A 190 16.37 -9.56 -6.63
C ALA A 190 17.41 -8.73 -7.40
N THR A 191 18.68 -8.77 -6.99
CA THR A 191 19.74 -7.91 -7.57
C THR A 191 20.39 -8.52 -8.81
N LEU A 192 20.57 -9.85 -8.88
CA LEU A 192 21.48 -10.47 -9.84
C LEU A 192 20.78 -11.25 -10.98
N LEU A 193 19.54 -11.71 -10.77
CA LEU A 193 18.87 -12.63 -11.71
C LEU A 193 17.59 -12.06 -12.33
N PHE A 194 16.68 -11.50 -11.53
CA PHE A 194 15.31 -11.21 -12.00
C PHE A 194 14.86 -9.75 -11.85
N SER A 195 15.67 -8.88 -11.23
CA SER A 195 15.39 -7.42 -11.11
C SER A 195 14.00 -7.11 -10.54
N PHE A 196 13.68 -7.68 -9.38
CA PHE A 196 12.42 -7.41 -8.69
C PHE A 196 12.36 -5.94 -8.21
N PRO A 197 11.31 -5.18 -8.55
CA PRO A 197 11.22 -3.76 -8.17
C PRO A 197 10.97 -3.61 -6.67
N MET A 198 11.52 -2.58 -6.04
CA MET A 198 11.11 -2.17 -4.69
C MET A 198 9.80 -1.38 -4.77
N PHE A 199 9.03 -1.43 -3.68
CA PHE A 199 7.85 -0.60 -3.49
C PHE A 199 8.11 0.37 -2.35
N ASP A 200 7.64 1.60 -2.51
CA ASP A 200 7.72 2.62 -1.46
C ASP A 200 6.58 2.42 -0.45
N TYR A 201 6.85 2.72 0.82
CA TYR A 201 5.83 2.75 1.87
C TYR A 201 4.96 4.01 1.75
N PHE A 202 3.72 3.93 2.22
CA PHE A 202 2.96 5.12 2.57
C PHE A 202 3.47 5.69 3.89
N TYR A 203 3.99 6.91 3.85
CA TYR A 203 4.37 7.69 5.02
C TYR A 203 3.25 8.68 5.39
N GLY A 204 3.18 9.07 6.67
CA GLY A 204 2.36 10.20 7.07
C GLY A 204 2.93 11.51 6.52
N SER A 205 2.08 12.45 6.15
CA SER A 205 2.49 13.83 5.89
C SER A 205 2.65 14.59 7.21
N LYS A 206 3.50 15.63 7.21
CA LYS A 206 3.62 16.58 8.33
C LYS A 206 2.30 17.29 8.62
N ASP A 207 1.56 17.59 7.56
CA ASP A 207 0.26 18.22 7.63
C ASP A 207 -0.82 17.14 7.75
N SER A 208 -1.79 17.37 8.64
CA SER A 208 -2.94 16.46 8.78
C SER A 208 -3.80 16.53 7.52
N GLU A 209 -4.20 15.38 6.99
CA GLU A 209 -5.17 15.30 5.87
C GLU A 209 -6.60 15.69 6.29
N TRP A 210 -6.83 15.94 7.58
CA TRP A 210 -8.10 16.38 8.14
C TRP A 210 -8.09 17.89 8.40
N PRO A 211 -9.26 18.56 8.27
CA PRO A 211 -9.39 19.96 8.67
C PRO A 211 -8.91 20.10 10.11
N HIS A 212 -7.91 20.94 10.32
CA HIS A 212 -7.33 21.11 11.65
C HIS A 212 -8.46 21.42 12.65
N PHE A 213 -8.55 20.66 13.74
CA PHE A 213 -8.94 21.31 14.98
C PHE A 213 -7.95 22.46 15.15
N ILE A 214 -8.44 23.69 15.41
CA ILE A 214 -7.62 24.89 15.59
C ILE A 214 -6.84 24.82 16.93
N GLY A 215 -6.31 23.64 17.28
CA GLY A 215 -5.33 23.42 18.32
C GLY A 215 -3.96 23.40 17.66
N LYS A 216 -3.01 24.13 18.22
CA LYS A 216 -1.60 23.99 17.82
C LYS A 216 -1.21 22.51 17.98
N PRO A 217 -0.46 21.92 17.03
CA PRO A 217 0.10 20.60 17.24
C PRO A 217 0.89 20.62 18.55
N HIS A 218 0.64 19.63 19.39
CA HIS A 218 1.31 19.51 20.67
C HIS A 218 2.83 19.43 20.45
N LYS A 219 3.59 20.25 21.19
CA LYS A 219 5.05 20.38 21.01
C LYS A 219 5.81 19.05 21.16
N GLU A 220 5.26 18.08 21.87
CA GLU A 220 5.91 16.79 22.14
C GLU A 220 5.47 15.67 21.19
N TRP A 221 4.60 15.96 20.21
CA TRP A 221 4.31 14.97 19.17
C TRP A 221 5.52 14.83 18.22
N PRO A 222 5.93 13.59 17.88
CA PRO A 222 6.93 13.36 16.85
C PRO A 222 6.51 14.08 15.58
N GLN A 223 7.32 15.02 15.12
CA GLN A 223 7.09 15.70 13.86
C GLN A 223 7.41 14.70 12.76
N VAL A 224 6.42 14.37 11.92
CA VAL A 224 6.68 13.56 10.73
C VAL A 224 7.34 14.47 9.71
N GLU A 225 8.64 14.29 9.48
CA GLU A 225 9.36 15.05 8.46
C GLU A 225 8.86 14.63 7.07
N PRO A 226 8.30 15.55 6.25
CA PRO A 226 7.86 15.21 4.92
C PRO A 226 9.08 15.22 3.99
N GLU A 227 9.16 14.18 3.15
CA GLU A 227 10.08 14.07 2.02
C GLU A 227 11.57 14.24 2.34
N THR A 228 12.20 13.11 2.67
CA THR A 228 13.28 12.72 1.78
C THR A 228 12.82 11.48 1.05
N THR A 229 12.66 11.58 -0.27
CA THR A 229 12.90 10.45 -1.16
C THR A 229 14.34 10.00 -0.94
N GLN A 230 14.64 9.36 0.21
CA GLN A 230 15.70 8.40 0.24
C GLN A 230 15.19 7.28 -0.65
N LYS A 231 15.45 7.43 -1.95
CA LYS A 231 15.84 6.30 -2.77
C LYS A 231 16.74 5.50 -1.86
N GLY A 232 16.22 4.40 -1.33
CA GLY A 232 17.00 3.45 -0.57
C GLY A 232 18.09 2.97 -1.51
N LYS A 233 19.21 3.69 -1.54
CA LYS A 233 20.51 3.11 -1.80
C LYS A 233 20.75 2.21 -0.60
N ILE A 234 20.08 1.06 -0.61
CA ILE A 234 20.59 -0.11 0.05
C ILE A 234 21.81 -0.47 -0.81
N GLN A 235 22.98 -0.04 -0.33
CA GLN A 235 24.27 -0.55 -0.82
C GLN A 235 24.35 -2.05 -0.54
#